data_AF-A0A0F9VA53-F1
#
_entry.id   AF-A0A0F9VA53-F1
#
_cell.length_a   1.000
_cell.length_b   1.000
_cell.length_c   1.000
_cell.angle_alpha   90.00
_cell.angle_beta   90.00
_cell.angle_gamma   90.00
#
_symmetry.space_group_name_H-M   'P 1'
#
loop_
_entity.id
_entity.type
_entity.pdbx_description
1 polymer ?
#
loop_
_entity_poly.entity_id
_entity_poly.type
_entity_poly.pdbx_seq_one_letter_code
_entity_poly.pdbx_strand_id
1 'polypeptide(L)'
;MMEMKDSQAYSREDSGCAFATEQIGHQSNCLHCPFMRCIYDKPGARRRFTKDERDEEIRKLRKEGKLPEELAALYRVGIRTIQRALRREG
;
A
#
# COMPACT_ATOMS: atom_id res chain seq x y z
N MET A 1 -10.58 8.10 -46.70
CA MET A 1 -9.70 7.16 -45.98
C MET A 1 -9.91 7.41 -44.50
N MET A 2 -10.55 6.48 -43.79
CA MET A 2 -10.70 6.57 -42.33
C MET A 2 -9.36 6.25 -41.70
N GLU A 3 -8.72 7.26 -41.11
CA GLU A 3 -7.53 7.06 -40.28
C GLU A 3 -7.94 6.29 -39.02
N MET A 4 -7.54 5.03 -38.97
CA MET A 4 -7.66 4.16 -37.82
C MET A 4 -6.70 4.68 -36.76
N LYS A 5 -7.18 5.58 -35.90
CA LYS A 5 -6.39 6.10 -34.77
C LYS A 5 -5.99 4.93 -33.90
N ASP A 6 -4.68 4.82 -33.74
CA ASP A 6 -3.94 3.94 -32.87
C ASP A 6 -4.79 3.42 -31.72
N SER A 7 -5.07 2.11 -31.78
CA SER A 7 -5.52 1.30 -30.68
C SER A 7 -4.53 1.49 -29.53
N GLN A 8 -4.80 2.48 -28.66
CA GLN A 8 -4.10 2.65 -27.40
C GLN A 8 -4.25 1.35 -26.64
N ALA A 9 -3.19 0.54 -26.64
CA ALA A 9 -3.06 -0.59 -25.76
C ALA A 9 -3.22 -0.05 -24.34
N TYR A 10 -4.36 -0.35 -23.73
CA TYR A 10 -4.62 -0.12 -22.32
C TYR A 10 -3.71 -1.10 -21.55
N SER A 11 -2.43 -0.77 -21.45
CA SER A 11 -1.46 -1.46 -20.61
C SER A 11 -1.80 -1.13 -19.17
N ARG A 12 -2.80 -1.82 -18.63
CA ARG A 12 -3.05 -1.83 -17.19
C ARG A 12 -1.85 -2.55 -16.57
N GLU A 13 -0.86 -1.81 -16.11
CA GLU A 13 0.27 -2.38 -15.39
C GLU A 13 -0.28 -3.20 -14.21
N ASP A 14 -0.21 -4.52 -14.31
CA ASP A 14 -0.65 -5.44 -13.26
C ASP A 14 0.40 -5.48 -12.16
N SER A 15 0.49 -4.38 -11.39
CA SER A 15 1.36 -4.33 -10.22
C SER A 15 0.79 -5.07 -9.01
N GLY A 16 -0.30 -5.84 -9.18
CA GLY A 16 -0.98 -6.55 -8.10
C GLY A 16 -0.18 -7.75 -7.63
N CYS A 17 0.27 -8.58 -8.56
CA CYS A 17 1.16 -9.71 -8.28
C CYS A 17 2.52 -9.25 -7.75
N ALA A 18 3.04 -8.12 -8.26
CA ALA A 18 4.28 -7.52 -7.73
C ALA A 18 4.11 -7.10 -6.26
N PHE A 19 3.03 -6.39 -5.94
CA PHE A 19 2.73 -6.01 -4.56
C PHE A 19 2.55 -7.22 -3.64
N ALA A 20 1.82 -8.25 -4.09
CA ALA A 20 1.64 -9.47 -3.31
C ALA A 20 2.99 -10.20 -3.08
N THR A 21 3.87 -10.23 -4.08
CA THR A 21 5.22 -10.81 -3.98
C THR A 21 6.07 -10.12 -2.92
N GLU A 22 6.06 -8.78 -2.87
CA GLU A 22 6.75 -7.99 -1.85
C GLU A 22 6.26 -8.33 -0.44
N GLN A 23 4.96 -8.56 -0.27
CA GLN A 23 4.33 -8.81 1.03
C GLN A 23 4.57 -10.23 1.56
N ILE A 24 4.59 -11.24 0.67
CA ILE A 24 4.73 -12.65 1.07
C ILE A 24 6.17 -13.17 0.97
N GLY A 25 7.08 -12.36 0.39
CA GLY A 25 8.51 -12.69 0.24
C GLY A 25 8.82 -13.76 -0.80
N HIS A 26 7.84 -14.17 -1.62
CA HIS A 26 8.03 -15.10 -2.73
C HIS A 26 7.15 -14.73 -3.93
N GLN A 27 7.55 -15.16 -5.12
CA GLN A 27 6.85 -14.81 -6.36
C GLN A 27 5.39 -15.27 -6.33
N SER A 28 4.48 -14.32 -6.46
CA SER A 28 3.05 -14.58 -6.59
C SER A 28 2.56 -14.39 -8.02
N ASN A 29 1.52 -15.14 -8.39
CA ASN A 29 0.74 -14.93 -9.61
C ASN A 29 -0.74 -15.23 -9.30
N CYS A 30 -1.67 -14.79 -10.15
CA CYS A 30 -3.12 -14.94 -9.91
C CYS A 30 -3.57 -16.38 -9.64
N LEU A 31 -2.84 -17.40 -10.10
CA LEU A 31 -3.16 -18.82 -9.87
C LEU A 31 -2.60 -19.36 -8.55
N HIS A 32 -1.58 -18.71 -7.98
CA HIS A 32 -0.88 -19.14 -6.77
C HIS A 32 -0.84 -18.05 -5.69
N CYS A 33 -1.69 -17.03 -5.81
CA CYS A 33 -1.75 -15.95 -4.86
C CYS A 33 -2.43 -16.43 -3.56
N PRO A 34 -1.79 -16.26 -2.39
CA PRO A 34 -2.39 -16.68 -1.12
C PRO A 34 -3.56 -15.79 -0.68
N PHE A 35 -3.78 -14.64 -1.36
CA PHE A 35 -4.87 -13.73 -1.06
C PHE A 35 -6.16 -14.14 -1.78
N MET A 36 -7.28 -14.19 -1.05
CA MET A 36 -8.58 -14.59 -1.60
C MET A 36 -9.22 -13.57 -2.56
N ARG A 37 -8.73 -12.31 -2.59
CA ARG A 37 -9.18 -11.26 -3.52
C ARG A 37 -8.01 -10.39 -3.94
N CYS A 38 -8.03 -9.90 -5.17
CA CYS A 38 -7.01 -8.98 -5.65
C CYS A 38 -7.15 -7.61 -4.97
N ILE A 39 -6.01 -6.95 -4.76
CA ILE A 39 -5.93 -5.60 -4.18
C ILE A 39 -6.62 -4.54 -5.06
N TYR A 40 -6.87 -4.86 -6.33
CA TYR A 40 -7.61 -4.02 -7.27
C TYR A 40 -9.10 -4.35 -7.37
N ASP A 41 -9.55 -5.51 -6.89
CA ASP A 41 -10.98 -5.89 -6.91
C ASP A 41 -11.80 -5.03 -5.97
N LYS A 42 -11.18 -4.53 -4.90
CA LYS A 42 -11.83 -3.65 -3.93
C LYS A 42 -11.29 -2.23 -4.08
N PRO A 43 -12.14 -1.24 -4.43
CA PRO A 43 -11.68 0.14 -4.57
C PRO A 43 -11.06 0.64 -3.27
N GLY A 44 -9.83 1.15 -3.39
CA GLY A 44 -9.07 1.66 -2.25
C GLY A 44 -8.42 0.61 -1.34
N ALA A 45 -8.51 -0.70 -1.64
CA ALA A 45 -7.84 -1.72 -0.84
C ALA A 45 -6.33 -1.52 -0.80
N ARG A 46 -5.68 -1.21 -1.93
CA ARG A 46 -4.24 -0.89 -1.96
C ARG A 46 -3.86 0.24 -1.00
N ARG A 47 -4.62 1.34 -1.06
CA ARG A 47 -4.39 2.52 -0.21
C ARG A 47 -4.64 2.24 1.26
N ARG A 48 -5.58 1.34 1.58
CA ARG A 48 -5.84 0.91 2.97
C ARG A 48 -4.71 0.02 3.47
N PHE A 49 -4.28 -0.97 2.67
CA PHE A 49 -3.18 -1.87 3.02
C PHE A 49 -1.91 -1.10 3.36
N THR A 50 -1.46 -0.22 2.46
CA THR A 50 -0.25 0.58 2.68
C THR A 50 -0.39 1.54 3.86
N LYS A 51 -1.60 2.06 4.10
CA LYS A 51 -1.86 2.90 5.27
C LYS A 51 -1.81 2.11 6.56
N ASP A 52 -2.43 0.93 6.60
CA ASP A 52 -2.52 0.12 7.81
C ASP A 52 -1.14 -0.45 8.19
N GLU A 53 -0.35 -0.87 7.19
CA GLU A 53 1.05 -1.28 7.35
C GLU A 53 1.91 -0.14 7.92
N ARG A 54 1.83 1.06 7.32
CA ARG A 54 2.51 2.25 7.84
C ARG A 54 2.06 2.60 9.26
N ASP A 55 0.75 2.57 9.53
CA ASP A 55 0.20 2.93 10.84
C ASP A 55 0.61 1.90 11.93
N GLU A 56 0.81 0.63 11.58
CA GLU A 56 1.40 -0.40 12.47
C GLU A 56 2.89 -0.13 12.73
N GLU A 57 3.67 0.16 11.69
CA GLU A 57 5.10 0.44 11.85
C GLU A 57 5.35 1.72 12.68
N ILE A 58 4.54 2.76 12.48
CA ILE A 58 4.52 3.98 13.31
C ILE A 58 4.29 3.63 14.78
N ARG A 59 3.34 2.74 15.08
CA ARG A 59 3.03 2.32 16.45
C ARG A 59 4.18 1.52 17.07
N LYS A 60 4.78 0.60 16.31
CA LYS A 60 5.96 -0.14 16.75
C LYS A 60 7.13 0.78 17.08
N LEU A 61 7.48 1.69 16.18
CA LEU A 61 8.56 2.66 16.40
C LEU A 61 8.26 3.62 17.57
N ARG A 62 6.99 3.96 17.80
CA ARG A 62 6.59 4.75 18.96
C ARG A 62 6.83 3.99 20.28
N LYS A 63 6.58 2.69 20.31
CA LYS A 63 6.88 1.80 21.47
C LYS A 63 8.38 1.67 21.71
N GLU A 64 9.18 1.71 20.64
CA GLU A 64 10.64 1.74 20.72
C GLU A 64 11.21 3.10 21.17
N GLY A 65 10.36 4.11 21.36
CA GLY A 65 10.72 5.41 21.95
C GLY A 65 10.89 6.55 20.95
N LYS A 66 10.66 6.35 19.64
CA LYS A 66 10.74 7.45 18.66
C LYS A 66 9.71 8.53 18.91
N LEU A 67 10.11 9.77 18.68
CA LEU A 67 9.24 10.94 18.84
C LEU A 67 8.31 11.12 17.62
N PRO A 68 7.09 11.66 17.82
CA PRO A 68 6.16 11.91 16.72
C PRO A 68 6.73 12.77 15.58
N GLU A 69 7.62 13.71 15.89
CA GLU A 69 8.29 14.59 14.93
C GLU A 69 9.27 13.83 14.04
N GLU A 70 10.02 12.90 14.63
CA GLU A 70 10.95 12.03 13.91
C GLU A 70 10.20 11.08 12.97
N LEU A 71 9.07 10.54 13.44
CA LEU A 71 8.19 9.69 12.62
C LEU A 71 7.56 10.49 11.47
N ALA A 72 7.15 11.74 11.73
CA ALA A 72 6.62 12.63 10.68
C ALA A 72 7.65 12.87 9.57
N ALA A 73 8.91 13.12 9.95
CA ALA A 73 10.02 13.29 9.01
C ALA A 73 10.33 11.99 8.24
N LEU A 74 10.43 10.86 8.95
CA LEU A 74 10.76 9.54 8.38
C LEU A 74 9.76 9.12 7.29
N TYR A 75 8.46 9.27 7.56
CA TYR A 75 7.40 8.90 6.62
C TYR A 75 6.97 10.03 5.69
N ARG A 76 7.60 11.21 5.79
CA ARG A 76 7.23 12.43 5.04
C ARG A 76 5.73 12.76 5.14
N VAL A 77 5.17 12.61 6.33
CA VAL A 77 3.76 12.92 6.64
C VAL A 77 3.66 14.00 7.71
N GLY A 78 2.52 14.69 7.79
CA GLY A 78 2.29 15.63 8.87
C GLY A 78 2.14 14.94 10.24
N ILE A 79 2.48 15.66 11.32
CA ILE A 79 2.34 15.19 12.71
C ILE A 79 0.90 14.70 13.01
N ARG A 80 -0.11 15.36 12.43
CA ARG A 80 -1.52 14.94 12.54
C ARG A 80 -1.77 13.53 12.03
N THR A 81 -1.04 13.07 11.01
CA THR A 81 -1.14 11.70 10.48
C THR A 81 -0.56 10.70 11.47
N ILE A 82 0.60 11.02 12.06
CA ILE A 82 1.22 10.21 13.11
C ILE A 82 0.29 10.09 14.31
N GLN A 83 -0.24 11.21 14.82
CA GLN A 83 -1.17 11.20 15.95
C GLN A 83 -2.45 10.39 15.67
N ARG A 84 -2.96 10.42 14.44
CA ARG A 84 -4.11 9.59 14.04
C ARG A 84 -3.77 8.11 13.98
N ALA A 85 -2.57 7.74 13.55
CA ALA A 85 -2.09 6.36 13.57
C ALA A 85 -1.98 5.85 15.02
N LEU A 86 -1.44 6.67 15.93
CA LEU A 86 -1.31 6.32 17.35
C LEU A 86 -2.66 6.21 18.08
N ARG A 87 -3.67 7.02 17.72
CA ARG A 87 -5.01 6.96 18.34
C ARG A 87 -5.82 5.71 17.98
N ARG A 88 -5.43 4.97 16.94
CA ARG A 88 -6.13 3.75 16.51
C ARG A 88 -5.73 2.51 17.32
N GLU A 89 -4.88 2.68 18.32
CA GLU A 89 -4.38 1.62 19.19
C GLU A 89 -5.34 1.28 20.36
N GLY A 90 -6.59 1.73 20.31
CA GLY A 90 -7.65 1.47 21.29
C GLY A 90 -8.72 0.54 20.76
#